data_AF-A0A968W6T6-F1
#
_entry.id   AF-A0A968W6T6-F1
#
_cell.length_a   1.000
_cell.length_b   1.000
_cell.length_c   1.000
_cell.angle_alpha   90.00
_cell.angle_beta   90.00
_cell.angle_gamma   90.00
#
_symmetry.space_group_name_H-M   'P 1'
#
loop_
_entity.id
_entity.type
_entity.pdbx_description
1 polymer ?
#
loop_
_entity_poly.entity_id
_entity_poly.type
_entity_poly.pdbx_seq_one_letter_code
_entity_poly.pdbx_strand_id
1 'polypeptide(L)'
;MLNLKSSSRLLLGIIGLSLPISITLSLSPIQPVYACSPAPGSKPATISQRVNTTPIVFQGIVKRVKEDTLTIKVKRYLKGNGPEIVNLKGFNLTSCDNFIQKPGGNFIFFAENQGTQPWNAVYDGAFGSVRVWNQETQKELSQLGLIGKKQENSKCAFDNRKTVETVKNQVGRIQRIHDTLYIIVTEDNQGRFAPCNLPNKFKQDGLMIRFSGDVKEIYPTERWAATLFKLTDYKVVNTVKK
;
A
#
# COMPACT_ATOMS: atom_id res chain seq x y z
N MET A 1 79.21 27.03 15.48
CA MET A 1 79.06 27.06 16.96
C MET A 1 78.16 25.88 17.33
N LEU A 2 78.74 24.76 17.80
CA LEU A 2 78.89 24.40 19.23
C LEU A 2 77.52 24.21 19.92
N ASN A 3 77.20 23.17 20.69
CA ASN A 3 77.84 21.92 21.09
C ASN A 3 76.81 21.09 21.89
N LEU A 4 77.14 19.81 22.14
CA LEU A 4 76.46 18.74 22.90
C LEU A 4 75.67 19.07 24.19
N LYS A 5 74.72 18.15 24.54
CA LYS A 5 74.69 17.29 25.76
C LYS A 5 73.42 16.42 25.74
N SER A 6 73.39 15.08 25.78
CA SER A 6 74.02 14.04 26.64
C SER A 6 73.63 14.11 28.12
N SER A 7 72.83 13.13 28.56
CA SER A 7 72.67 12.51 29.91
C SER A 7 71.51 11.49 29.77
N SER A 8 71.58 10.16 29.85
CA SER A 8 72.30 9.16 30.67
C SER A 8 71.93 9.15 32.16
N ARG A 9 71.59 7.93 32.63
CA ARG A 9 71.38 7.42 34.02
C ARG A 9 69.94 7.57 34.56
N LEU A 10 69.34 6.65 35.31
CA LEU A 10 69.77 5.41 35.98
C LEU A 10 68.53 4.53 36.31
N LEU A 11 68.76 3.25 36.55
CA LEU A 11 67.83 2.23 37.07
C LEU A 11 67.01 2.66 38.31
N LEU A 12 65.79 2.13 38.43
CA LEU A 12 65.38 1.32 39.60
C LEU A 12 64.12 0.52 39.32
N GLY A 13 64.23 -0.80 39.49
CA GLY A 13 63.15 -1.75 39.28
C GLY A 13 62.17 -1.79 40.45
N ILE A 14 60.92 -2.09 40.12
CA ILE A 14 59.97 -2.74 41.03
C ILE A 14 59.24 -3.79 40.19
N ILE A 15 59.64 -5.05 40.37
CA ILE A 15 58.87 -6.21 39.91
C ILE A 15 57.71 -6.35 40.91
N GLY A 16 56.62 -5.65 40.64
CA GLY A 16 55.33 -5.88 41.28
C GLY A 16 54.60 -6.97 40.52
N LEU A 17 54.65 -8.21 41.01
CA LEU A 17 53.79 -9.30 40.57
C LEU A 17 52.35 -9.01 41.03
N SER A 18 51.68 -8.07 40.35
CA SER A 18 50.23 -7.92 40.45
C SER A 18 49.59 -8.99 39.56
N LEU A 19 49.18 -10.10 40.15
CA LEU A 19 48.29 -11.04 39.50
C LEU A 19 47.02 -10.26 39.06
N PRO A 20 46.71 -10.16 37.77
CA PRO A 20 45.43 -9.66 37.36
C PRO A 20 44.39 -10.68 37.80
N ILE A 21 43.59 -10.34 38.81
CA ILE A 21 42.35 -11.04 39.10
C ILE A 21 41.44 -10.74 37.90
N SER A 22 41.55 -11.56 36.85
CA SER A 22 40.62 -11.55 35.74
C SER A 22 39.29 -12.10 36.25
N ILE A 23 38.46 -11.21 36.78
CA ILE A 23 37.04 -11.49 36.99
C ILE A 23 36.43 -11.60 35.59
N THR A 24 36.40 -12.82 35.05
CA THR A 24 35.62 -13.13 33.86
C THR A 24 34.14 -13.09 34.25
N LEU A 25 33.58 -11.87 34.21
CA LEU A 25 32.13 -11.70 34.21
C LEU A 25 31.62 -12.39 32.94
N SER A 26 31.20 -13.64 33.09
CA SER A 26 30.49 -14.41 32.08
C SER A 26 29.08 -13.83 31.98
N LEU A 27 29.01 -12.63 31.41
CA LEU A 27 27.77 -12.04 30.91
C LEU A 27 27.29 -12.97 29.81
N SER A 28 26.40 -13.89 30.19
CA SER A 28 25.63 -14.65 29.24
C SER A 28 24.89 -13.62 28.38
N PRO A 29 25.06 -13.62 27.04
CA PRO A 29 24.32 -12.71 26.21
C PRO A 29 22.84 -13.03 26.38
N ILE A 30 22.12 -12.16 27.11
CA ILE A 30 20.66 -12.18 27.15
C ILE A 30 20.22 -11.79 25.75
N GLN A 31 20.12 -12.78 24.86
CA GLN A 31 19.56 -12.54 23.53
C GLN A 31 18.06 -12.29 23.71
N PRO A 32 17.53 -11.12 23.28
CA PRO A 32 16.13 -10.75 23.47
C PRO A 32 15.22 -11.48 22.48
N VAL A 33 15.34 -12.80 22.36
CA VAL A 33 14.53 -13.62 21.43
C VAL A 33 13.11 -13.83 21.99
N TYR A 34 12.89 -13.59 23.29
CA TYR A 34 11.58 -13.71 23.94
C TYR A 34 10.69 -12.45 23.81
N ALA A 35 11.18 -11.35 23.22
CA ALA A 35 10.41 -10.10 23.15
C ALA A 35 9.48 -10.02 21.92
N CYS A 36 9.53 -11.00 21.03
CA CYS A 36 8.82 -10.94 19.75
C CYS A 36 7.71 -11.99 19.65
N SER A 37 6.78 -11.98 20.59
CA SER A 37 5.53 -12.70 20.41
C SER A 37 4.37 -11.78 20.79
N PRO A 38 3.34 -11.67 19.93
CA PRO A 38 2.12 -10.98 20.32
C PRO A 38 1.58 -11.58 21.62
N ALA A 39 1.00 -10.74 22.49
CA ALA A 39 0.43 -11.20 23.76
C ALA A 39 -0.58 -12.34 23.50
N PRO A 40 -0.64 -13.38 24.34
CA PRO A 40 -1.57 -14.49 24.16
C PRO A 40 -3.01 -13.99 23.95
N GLY A 41 -3.66 -14.45 22.87
CA GLY A 41 -5.02 -14.06 22.51
C GLY A 41 -5.16 -12.76 21.71
N SER A 42 -4.08 -11.99 21.51
CA SER A 42 -4.11 -10.85 20.61
C SER A 42 -4.25 -11.30 19.15
N LYS A 43 -4.98 -10.50 18.37
CA LYS A 43 -5.27 -10.78 16.96
C LYS A 43 -4.77 -9.62 16.09
N PRO A 44 -4.32 -9.91 14.85
CA PRO A 44 -4.01 -8.86 13.90
C PRO A 44 -5.24 -7.98 13.63
N ALA A 45 -5.00 -6.70 13.31
CA ALA A 45 -6.06 -5.83 12.81
C ALA A 45 -6.64 -6.40 11.52
N THR A 46 -7.95 -6.19 11.33
CA THR A 46 -8.66 -6.62 10.12
C THR A 46 -8.13 -5.87 8.89
N ILE A 47 -8.30 -6.45 7.70
CA ILE A 47 -7.89 -5.78 6.47
C ILE A 47 -8.66 -4.47 6.30
N SER A 48 -9.94 -4.43 6.71
CA SER A 48 -10.73 -3.20 6.70
C SER A 48 -10.08 -2.08 7.51
N GLN A 49 -9.70 -2.36 8.77
CA GLN A 49 -9.03 -1.40 9.64
C GLN A 49 -7.72 -0.91 9.03
N ARG A 50 -6.90 -1.86 8.55
CA ARG A 50 -5.60 -1.57 7.94
C ARG A 50 -5.75 -0.73 6.68
N VAL A 51 -6.71 -1.03 5.81
CA VAL A 51 -6.97 -0.27 4.58
C VAL A 51 -7.42 1.16 4.92
N ASN A 52 -8.18 1.36 5.98
CA ASN A 52 -8.62 2.69 6.38
C ASN A 52 -7.45 3.56 6.87
N THR A 53 -6.56 3.01 7.69
CA THR A 53 -5.45 3.76 8.31
C THR A 53 -4.21 3.87 7.42
N THR A 54 -4.05 2.99 6.42
CA THR A 54 -2.86 2.98 5.56
C THR A 54 -3.08 3.83 4.30
N PRO A 55 -2.18 4.75 3.93
CA PRO A 55 -2.32 5.57 2.72
C PRO A 55 -2.32 4.75 1.42
N ILE A 56 -1.40 3.79 1.30
CA ILE A 56 -1.21 2.98 0.10
C ILE A 56 -1.35 1.50 0.45
N VAL A 57 -2.21 0.80 -0.27
CA VAL A 57 -2.40 -0.65 -0.13
C VAL A 57 -2.33 -1.29 -1.50
N PHE A 58 -1.48 -2.30 -1.67
CA PHE A 58 -1.31 -2.95 -2.96
C PHE A 58 -1.02 -4.44 -2.83
N GLN A 59 -1.41 -5.19 -3.85
CA GLN A 59 -1.04 -6.59 -4.02
C GLN A 59 0.25 -6.67 -4.84
N GLY A 60 1.21 -7.49 -4.42
CA GLY A 60 2.46 -7.67 -5.17
C GLY A 60 3.12 -9.03 -4.99
N ILE A 61 4.05 -9.33 -5.89
CA ILE A 61 4.97 -10.47 -5.78
C ILE A 61 6.35 -9.96 -5.40
N VAL A 62 6.94 -10.53 -4.35
CA VAL A 62 8.31 -10.23 -3.92
C VAL A 62 9.29 -10.73 -4.97
N LYS A 63 10.08 -9.83 -5.55
CA LYS A 63 11.13 -10.14 -6.54
C LYS A 63 12.50 -10.31 -5.89
N ARG A 64 12.80 -9.50 -4.87
CA ARG A 64 14.07 -9.54 -4.15
C ARG A 64 13.83 -9.22 -2.68
N VAL A 65 14.58 -9.90 -1.82
CA VAL A 65 14.70 -9.60 -0.38
C VAL A 65 16.16 -9.20 -0.16
N LYS A 66 16.41 -8.02 0.41
CA LYS A 66 17.75 -7.57 0.79
C LYS A 66 17.65 -6.87 2.15
N GLU A 67 18.18 -7.52 3.19
CA GLU A 67 18.17 -6.99 4.56
C GLU A 67 16.74 -6.58 5.00
N ASP A 68 16.50 -5.29 5.19
CA ASP A 68 15.23 -4.70 5.60
C ASP A 68 14.36 -4.20 4.42
N THR A 69 14.80 -4.45 3.19
CA THR A 69 14.23 -3.90 1.97
C THR A 69 13.72 -5.01 1.04
N LEU A 70 12.49 -4.84 0.56
CA LEU A 70 11.84 -5.70 -0.43
C LEU A 70 11.72 -4.98 -1.77
N THR A 71 12.10 -5.64 -2.86
CA THR A 71 11.70 -5.20 -4.21
C THR A 71 10.48 -6.00 -4.63
N ILE A 72 9.39 -5.31 -4.95
CA ILE A 72 8.07 -5.91 -5.17
C ILE A 72 7.56 -5.54 -6.56
N LYS A 73 7.13 -6.54 -7.34
CA LYS A 73 6.36 -6.30 -8.56
C LYS A 73 4.88 -6.18 -8.19
N VAL A 74 4.32 -4.98 -8.33
CA VAL A 74 2.92 -4.68 -8.02
C VAL A 74 2.02 -5.33 -9.07
N LYS A 75 1.03 -6.10 -8.61
CA LYS A 75 -0.04 -6.64 -9.46
C LYS A 75 -1.19 -5.66 -9.61
N ARG A 76 -1.56 -4.99 -8.51
CA ARG A 76 -2.63 -3.98 -8.46
C ARG A 76 -2.53 -3.14 -7.20
N TYR A 77 -2.98 -1.90 -7.29
CA TYR A 77 -3.26 -1.06 -6.14
C TYR A 77 -4.70 -1.32 -5.66
N LEU A 78 -4.86 -1.58 -4.37
CA LEU A 78 -6.16 -1.71 -3.70
C LEU A 78 -6.60 -0.35 -3.11
N LYS A 79 -5.64 0.48 -2.72
CA LYS A 79 -5.79 1.88 -2.30
C LYS A 79 -4.53 2.66 -2.68
N GLY A 80 -4.69 3.92 -3.09
CA GLY A 80 -3.59 4.75 -3.57
C GLY A 80 -3.14 4.38 -4.99
N ASN A 81 -1.97 4.89 -5.40
CA ASN A 81 -1.36 4.65 -6.69
C ASN A 81 0.17 4.66 -6.56
N GLY A 82 0.86 4.24 -7.62
CA GLY A 82 2.32 4.30 -7.70
C GLY A 82 2.90 3.44 -8.83
N PRO A 83 4.21 3.18 -8.80
CA PRO A 83 4.92 2.47 -9.86
C PRO A 83 4.59 0.96 -9.90
N GLU A 84 4.93 0.30 -11.01
CA GLU A 84 4.81 -1.16 -11.15
C GLU A 84 5.82 -1.91 -10.27
N ILE A 85 6.96 -1.29 -9.95
CA ILE A 85 7.99 -1.84 -9.07
C ILE A 85 8.15 -0.93 -7.86
N VAL A 86 7.98 -1.48 -6.67
CA VAL A 86 8.10 -0.77 -5.39
C VAL A 86 9.25 -1.35 -4.60
N ASN A 87 10.19 -0.50 -4.18
CA ASN A 87 11.12 -0.81 -3.11
C ASN A 87 10.50 -0.38 -1.77
N LEU A 88 10.33 -1.34 -0.85
CA LEU A 88 9.70 -1.14 0.45
C LEU A 88 10.73 -1.42 1.54
N LYS A 89 11.02 -0.42 2.38
CA LYS A 89 11.97 -0.53 3.50
C LYS A 89 11.27 -0.73 4.84
N GLY A 90 12.09 -1.05 5.84
CA GLY A 90 11.65 -1.26 7.22
C GLY A 90 10.98 -2.61 7.42
N PHE A 91 11.14 -3.56 6.52
CA PHE A 91 10.60 -4.91 6.62
C PHE A 91 11.51 -5.81 7.49
N ASN A 92 10.98 -6.81 8.20
CA ASN A 92 11.73 -7.72 9.12
C ASN A 92 12.44 -7.06 10.34
N LEU A 93 12.40 -5.74 10.52
CA LEU A 93 13.05 -5.08 11.65
C LEU A 93 12.22 -5.11 12.94
N THR A 94 10.91 -4.95 12.82
CA THR A 94 9.99 -4.76 13.95
C THR A 94 8.86 -5.79 13.98
N SER A 95 8.75 -6.62 12.94
CA SER A 95 7.74 -7.67 12.89
C SER A 95 8.18 -8.85 13.74
N CYS A 96 7.23 -9.37 14.53
CA CYS A 96 7.42 -10.60 15.27
C CYS A 96 6.76 -11.80 14.58
N ASP A 97 6.07 -11.55 13.47
CA ASP A 97 5.38 -12.52 12.63
C ASP A 97 5.58 -12.18 11.14
N ASN A 98 5.37 -13.13 10.23
CA ASN A 98 5.38 -12.90 8.78
C ASN A 98 6.71 -12.43 8.15
N PHE A 99 7.83 -13.06 8.51
CA PHE A 99 9.11 -12.82 7.86
C PHE A 99 9.10 -13.30 6.40
N ILE A 100 9.14 -12.38 5.45
CA ILE A 100 9.44 -12.65 4.05
C ILE A 100 10.95 -12.81 3.91
N GLN A 101 11.40 -14.05 3.88
CA GLN A 101 12.81 -14.40 3.73
C GLN A 101 13.19 -14.79 2.30
N LYS A 102 12.21 -15.09 1.45
CA LYS A 102 12.43 -15.60 0.09
C LYS A 102 11.57 -14.85 -0.94
N PRO A 103 12.08 -14.62 -2.16
CA PRO A 103 11.29 -14.14 -3.28
C PRO A 103 10.14 -15.09 -3.66
N GLY A 104 9.22 -14.60 -4.48
CA GLY A 104 8.12 -15.36 -5.08
C GLY A 104 6.80 -15.28 -4.31
N GLY A 105 6.83 -14.92 -3.02
CA GLY A 105 5.62 -14.79 -2.22
C GLY A 105 4.70 -13.66 -2.71
N ASN A 106 3.39 -13.91 -2.66
CA ASN A 106 2.32 -13.01 -3.08
C ASN A 106 1.58 -12.50 -1.85
N PHE A 107 1.58 -11.18 -1.67
CA PHE A 107 1.07 -10.55 -0.45
C PHE A 107 0.29 -9.28 -0.76
N ILE A 108 -0.49 -8.85 0.23
CA ILE A 108 -0.95 -7.47 0.36
C ILE A 108 0.08 -6.72 1.20
N PHE A 109 0.52 -5.58 0.68
CA PHE A 109 1.44 -4.67 1.34
C PHE A 109 0.71 -3.41 1.76
N PHE A 110 1.06 -2.92 2.95
CA PHE A 110 0.56 -1.69 3.52
C PHE A 110 1.73 -0.73 3.65
N ALA A 111 1.65 0.40 2.97
CA ALA A 111 2.77 1.31 2.81
C ALA A 111 2.36 2.78 2.89
N GLU A 112 3.36 3.61 3.15
CA GLU A 112 3.29 5.05 2.99
C GLU A 112 4.43 5.52 2.07
N ASN A 113 4.15 6.55 1.27
CA ASN A 113 5.11 7.17 0.38
C ASN A 113 5.49 8.54 0.93
N GLN A 114 6.79 8.79 1.13
CA GLN A 114 7.33 10.08 1.58
C GLN A 114 7.86 10.95 0.41
N GLY A 115 7.43 10.67 -0.82
CA GLY A 115 7.74 11.45 -2.02
C GLY A 115 8.68 10.73 -2.98
N THR A 116 9.61 9.92 -2.49
CA THR A 116 10.54 9.11 -3.29
C THR A 116 10.67 7.68 -2.73
N GLN A 117 11.16 6.75 -3.56
CA GLN A 117 11.51 5.41 -3.09
C GLN A 117 12.80 5.43 -2.25
N PRO A 118 12.97 4.49 -1.30
CA PRO A 118 12.04 3.41 -0.94
C PRO A 118 10.86 3.90 -0.08
N TRP A 119 9.70 3.26 -0.24
CA TRP A 119 8.51 3.50 0.59
C TRP A 119 8.66 2.85 1.96
N ASN A 120 7.92 3.32 2.97
CA ASN A 120 7.92 2.73 4.30
C ASN A 120 6.80 1.70 4.44
N ALA A 121 7.12 0.57 5.07
CA ALA A 121 6.11 -0.38 5.53
C ALA A 121 5.31 0.19 6.71
N VAL A 122 3.97 0.08 6.66
CA VAL A 122 3.07 0.49 7.75
C VAL A 122 2.73 -0.73 8.61
N TYR A 123 3.16 -0.72 9.87
CA TYR A 123 3.08 -1.85 10.79
C TYR A 123 1.77 -1.94 11.57
N ASP A 124 1.40 -3.17 11.94
CA ASP A 124 0.27 -3.52 12.80
C ASP A 124 0.78 -4.10 14.12
N GLY A 125 1.56 -3.31 14.85
CA GLY A 125 2.27 -3.79 16.04
C GLY A 125 3.11 -5.03 15.72
N ALA A 126 2.89 -6.11 16.49
CA ALA A 126 3.62 -7.37 16.35
C ALA A 126 3.27 -8.18 15.08
N PHE A 127 2.16 -7.86 14.40
CA PHE A 127 1.62 -8.66 13.28
C PHE A 127 2.14 -8.24 11.89
N GLY A 128 3.12 -7.35 11.85
CA GLY A 128 3.84 -6.98 10.63
C GLY A 128 3.11 -6.01 9.71
N SER A 129 3.61 -5.91 8.48
CA SER A 129 3.18 -4.95 7.46
C SER A 129 2.57 -5.57 6.21
N VAL A 130 2.30 -6.89 6.25
CA VAL A 130 1.80 -7.68 5.12
C VAL A 130 0.68 -8.63 5.51
N ARG A 131 -0.08 -9.08 4.52
CA ARG A 131 -1.01 -10.22 4.64
C ARG A 131 -0.80 -11.17 3.47
N VAL A 132 -0.82 -12.48 3.74
CA VAL A 132 -0.66 -13.52 2.72
C VAL A 132 -1.83 -13.46 1.75
N TRP A 133 -1.56 -13.56 0.45
CA TRP A 133 -2.61 -13.67 -0.55
C TRP A 133 -3.23 -15.07 -0.59
N ASN A 134 -4.22 -15.34 0.27
CA ASN A 134 -4.96 -16.61 0.35
C ASN A 134 -6.48 -16.43 0.15
N GLN A 135 -7.25 -17.53 0.20
CA GLN A 135 -8.71 -17.50 -0.04
C GLN A 135 -9.46 -16.64 0.98
N GLU A 136 -9.08 -16.68 2.26
CA GLU A 136 -9.69 -15.90 3.33
C GLU A 136 -9.48 -14.39 3.11
N THR A 137 -8.23 -14.00 2.86
CA THR A 137 -7.84 -12.64 2.51
C THR A 137 -8.58 -12.15 1.27
N GLN A 138 -8.74 -13.00 0.26
CA GLN A 138 -9.49 -12.66 -0.95
C GLN A 138 -10.97 -12.45 -0.67
N LYS A 139 -11.58 -13.27 0.20
CA LYS A 139 -12.97 -13.14 0.61
C LYS A 139 -13.19 -11.82 1.34
N GLU A 140 -12.33 -11.50 2.31
CA GLU A 140 -12.41 -10.23 3.05
C GLU A 140 -12.24 -9.02 2.12
N LEU A 141 -11.22 -9.03 1.26
CA LEU A 141 -11.04 -7.97 0.27
C LEU A 141 -12.24 -7.85 -0.69
N SER A 142 -12.89 -8.96 -1.05
CA SER A 142 -14.09 -8.96 -1.90
C SER A 142 -15.29 -8.35 -1.19
N GLN A 143 -15.48 -8.67 0.10
CA GLN A 143 -16.51 -8.06 0.94
C GLN A 143 -16.30 -6.55 1.11
N LEU A 144 -15.03 -6.11 1.12
CA LEU A 144 -14.66 -4.70 1.14
C LEU A 144 -14.76 -4.03 -0.25
N GLY A 145 -15.13 -4.77 -1.30
CA GLY A 145 -15.14 -4.27 -2.68
C GLY A 145 -13.76 -3.85 -3.18
N LEU A 146 -12.68 -4.33 -2.56
CA LEU A 146 -11.30 -4.06 -2.95
C LEU A 146 -10.85 -4.97 -4.09
N ILE A 147 -11.41 -6.18 -4.13
CA ILE A 147 -11.24 -7.14 -5.21
C ILE A 147 -12.59 -7.81 -5.51
N GLY A 148 -12.61 -8.78 -6.41
CA GLY A 148 -13.84 -9.37 -6.92
C GLY A 148 -14.15 -8.80 -8.30
N LYS A 149 -15.16 -9.38 -8.96
CA LYS A 149 -15.44 -9.11 -10.37
C LYS A 149 -15.55 -7.59 -10.57
N LYS A 150 -14.56 -7.04 -11.30
CA LYS A 150 -14.77 -5.95 -12.26
C LYS A 150 -16.19 -6.16 -12.78
N GLN A 151 -17.05 -5.16 -12.74
CA GLN A 151 -18.45 -5.36 -13.12
C GLN A 151 -18.48 -5.57 -14.65
N GLU A 152 -18.04 -6.75 -15.08
CA GLU A 152 -17.55 -7.03 -16.42
C GLU A 152 -18.72 -7.39 -17.34
N ASN A 153 -19.89 -7.66 -16.75
CA ASN A 153 -21.10 -8.03 -17.47
C ASN A 153 -22.34 -7.21 -17.07
N SER A 154 -22.19 -5.98 -16.62
CA SER A 154 -23.34 -5.08 -16.67
C SER A 154 -23.50 -4.65 -18.13
N LYS A 155 -24.43 -5.31 -18.84
CA LYS A 155 -24.81 -4.99 -20.22
C LYS A 155 -24.91 -3.47 -20.38
N CYS A 156 -24.13 -2.91 -21.31
CA CYS A 156 -24.11 -1.50 -21.59
C CYS A 156 -24.78 -1.25 -22.94
N ALA A 157 -25.63 -0.22 -23.03
CA ALA A 157 -26.26 0.17 -24.30
C ALA A 157 -25.26 0.54 -25.40
N PHE A 158 -23.99 0.76 -25.06
CA PHE A 158 -22.93 1.22 -25.95
C PHE A 158 -21.83 0.16 -26.17
N ASP A 159 -22.10 -1.12 -25.85
CA ASP A 159 -21.11 -2.19 -25.99
C ASP A 159 -20.66 -2.41 -27.45
N ASN A 160 -21.53 -2.12 -28.42
CA ASN A 160 -21.20 -2.17 -29.85
C ASN A 160 -20.39 -0.96 -30.35
N ARG A 161 -20.20 0.08 -29.53
CA ARG A 161 -19.47 1.29 -29.91
C ARG A 161 -17.98 1.17 -29.58
N LYS A 162 -17.16 1.80 -30.42
CA LYS A 162 -15.71 1.88 -30.21
C LYS A 162 -15.40 2.60 -28.89
N THR A 163 -14.43 2.08 -28.15
CA THR A 163 -13.82 2.79 -27.03
C THR A 163 -12.81 3.79 -27.57
N VAL A 164 -12.97 5.07 -27.23
CA VAL A 164 -12.06 6.16 -27.68
C VAL A 164 -11.05 6.54 -26.60
N GLU A 165 -11.39 6.34 -25.32
CA GLU A 165 -10.54 6.65 -24.18
C GLU A 165 -10.87 5.74 -23.00
N THR A 166 -9.90 5.47 -22.13
CA THR A 166 -10.14 4.79 -20.84
C THR A 166 -9.77 5.71 -19.69
N VAL A 167 -10.75 6.04 -18.86
CA VAL A 167 -10.61 6.84 -17.65
C VAL A 167 -10.32 5.92 -16.47
N LYS A 168 -9.31 6.26 -15.66
CA LYS A 168 -8.87 5.45 -14.53
C LYS A 168 -8.89 6.25 -13.22
N ASN A 169 -9.50 5.66 -12.20
CA ASN A 169 -9.40 6.08 -10.80
C ASN A 169 -9.78 7.55 -10.53
N GLN A 170 -10.74 8.07 -11.28
CA GLN A 170 -11.25 9.44 -11.12
C GLN A 170 -12.23 9.53 -9.97
N VAL A 171 -12.35 10.70 -9.35
CA VAL A 171 -13.38 11.00 -8.34
C VAL A 171 -14.43 11.89 -8.98
N GLY A 172 -15.70 11.56 -8.73
CA GLY A 172 -16.82 12.33 -9.25
C GLY A 172 -18.07 12.20 -8.41
N ARG A 173 -18.98 13.14 -8.63
CA ARG A 173 -20.30 13.19 -8.01
C ARG A 173 -21.34 12.69 -9.01
N ILE A 174 -22.21 11.80 -8.55
CA ILE A 174 -23.39 11.43 -9.31
C ILE A 174 -24.36 12.61 -9.26
N GLN A 175 -24.77 13.10 -10.42
CA GLN A 175 -25.72 14.18 -10.58
C GLN A 175 -26.94 13.71 -11.35
N ARG A 176 -28.12 13.91 -10.78
CA ARG A 176 -29.40 13.72 -11.48
C ARG A 176 -29.65 14.95 -12.37
N ILE A 177 -29.82 14.71 -13.67
CA ILE A 177 -30.15 15.77 -14.65
C ILE A 177 -31.66 15.87 -14.82
N HIS A 178 -32.35 14.73 -14.89
CA HIS A 178 -33.81 14.61 -14.83
C HIS A 178 -34.16 13.19 -14.34
N ASP A 179 -35.45 12.84 -14.32
CA ASP A 179 -35.99 11.65 -13.63
C ASP A 179 -35.27 10.32 -13.92
N THR A 180 -34.76 10.14 -15.14
CA THR A 180 -34.12 8.89 -15.58
C THR A 180 -32.63 9.02 -15.91
N LEU A 181 -32.11 10.24 -16.01
CA LEU A 181 -30.73 10.51 -16.42
C LEU A 181 -29.87 10.92 -15.24
N TYR A 182 -28.90 10.07 -14.94
CA TYR A 182 -27.83 10.31 -13.98
C TYR A 182 -26.51 10.38 -14.73
N ILE A 183 -25.71 11.40 -14.43
CA ILE A 183 -24.36 11.57 -14.95
C ILE A 183 -23.35 11.54 -13.81
N ILE A 184 -22.08 11.31 -14.12
CA ILE A 184 -20.97 11.48 -13.20
C ILE A 184 -20.25 12.75 -13.61
N VAL A 185 -20.18 13.72 -12.72
CA VAL A 185 -19.40 14.95 -12.90
C VAL A 185 -18.11 14.80 -12.10
N THR A 186 -16.96 14.96 -12.74
CA THR A 186 -15.66 14.90 -12.06
C THR A 186 -15.53 16.04 -11.04
N GLU A 187 -14.69 15.84 -10.03
CA GLU A 187 -14.49 16.83 -8.96
C GLU A 187 -13.98 18.19 -9.47
N ASP A 188 -13.17 18.18 -10.53
CA ASP A 188 -12.67 19.38 -11.23
C ASP A 188 -13.72 20.02 -12.17
N ASN A 189 -14.91 19.44 -12.29
CA ASN A 189 -15.98 19.80 -13.22
C ASN A 189 -15.59 19.80 -14.72
N GLN A 190 -14.47 19.19 -15.09
CA GLN A 190 -14.03 19.14 -16.50
C GLN A 190 -14.64 17.96 -17.27
N GLY A 191 -15.00 16.88 -16.57
CA GLY A 191 -15.58 15.67 -17.14
C GLY A 191 -17.04 15.49 -16.75
N ARG A 192 -17.89 15.20 -17.75
CA ARG A 192 -19.29 14.80 -17.56
C ARG A 192 -19.52 13.49 -18.30
N PHE A 193 -19.84 12.43 -17.57
CA PHE A 193 -19.98 11.09 -18.11
C PHE A 193 -21.42 10.57 -17.92
N ALA A 194 -22.00 9.99 -18.96
CA ALA A 194 -23.29 9.30 -18.92
C ALA A 194 -23.06 7.78 -18.83
N PRO A 195 -23.00 7.20 -17.61
CA PRO A 195 -22.77 5.77 -17.43
C PRO A 195 -23.98 4.94 -17.88
N CYS A 196 -23.82 4.11 -18.92
CA CYS A 196 -24.87 3.21 -19.42
C CYS A 196 -25.25 2.08 -18.45
N ASN A 197 -24.36 1.77 -17.52
CA ASN A 197 -24.41 0.59 -16.66
C ASN A 197 -24.35 0.94 -15.17
N LEU A 198 -24.70 2.18 -14.80
CA LEU A 198 -24.77 2.60 -13.39
C LEU A 198 -25.89 1.82 -12.66
N PRO A 199 -25.57 1.01 -11.64
CA PRO A 199 -26.60 0.25 -10.94
C PRO A 199 -27.56 1.16 -10.18
N ASN A 200 -28.83 0.73 -10.10
CA ASN A 200 -29.89 1.52 -9.46
C ASN A 200 -29.57 1.93 -8.02
N LYS A 201 -28.87 1.09 -7.24
CA LYS A 201 -28.46 1.42 -5.87
C LYS A 201 -27.53 2.64 -5.76
N PHE A 202 -26.86 3.03 -6.85
CA PHE A 202 -25.99 4.21 -6.92
C PHE A 202 -26.64 5.38 -7.66
N LYS A 203 -27.87 5.26 -8.16
CA LYS A 203 -28.62 6.38 -8.76
C LYS A 203 -29.16 7.30 -7.66
N GLN A 204 -28.25 7.92 -6.92
CA GLN A 204 -28.52 8.84 -5.83
C GLN A 204 -27.83 10.16 -6.15
N ASP A 205 -28.61 11.24 -6.23
CA ASP A 205 -28.06 12.57 -6.49
C ASP A 205 -27.12 12.99 -5.35
N GLY A 206 -25.96 13.54 -5.70
CA GLY A 206 -24.94 13.94 -4.74
C GLY A 206 -23.98 12.83 -4.28
N LEU A 207 -24.19 11.57 -4.66
CA LEU A 207 -23.33 10.46 -4.21
C LEU A 207 -21.92 10.58 -4.79
N MET A 208 -20.91 10.60 -3.92
CA MET A 208 -19.50 10.64 -4.32
C MET A 208 -18.99 9.23 -4.61
N ILE A 209 -18.39 9.06 -5.79
CA ILE A 209 -17.77 7.80 -6.20
C ILE A 209 -16.37 8.03 -6.75
N ARG A 210 -15.53 7.02 -6.57
CA ARG A 210 -14.27 6.83 -7.30
C ARG A 210 -14.54 5.82 -8.39
N PHE A 211 -14.24 6.13 -9.64
CA PHE A 211 -14.66 5.35 -10.80
C PHE A 211 -13.57 5.22 -11.87
N SER A 212 -13.71 4.16 -12.66
CA SER A 212 -12.94 3.91 -13.89
C SER A 212 -13.90 3.39 -14.95
N GLY A 213 -13.58 3.59 -16.22
CA GLY A 213 -14.45 3.18 -17.31
C GLY A 213 -13.95 3.59 -18.68
N ASP A 214 -14.71 3.20 -19.68
CA ASP A 214 -14.40 3.42 -21.08
C ASP A 214 -15.32 4.49 -21.65
N VAL A 215 -14.73 5.50 -22.25
CA VAL A 215 -15.43 6.49 -23.06
C VAL A 215 -15.79 5.85 -24.39
N LYS A 216 -17.07 5.93 -24.73
CA LYS A 216 -17.63 5.37 -25.95
C LYS A 216 -17.80 6.44 -27.00
N GLU A 217 -17.59 6.05 -28.26
CA GLU A 217 -17.75 6.93 -29.40
C GLU A 217 -19.15 7.55 -29.46
N ILE A 218 -19.18 8.85 -29.69
CA ILE A 218 -20.38 9.60 -30.04
C ILE A 218 -20.29 9.86 -31.54
N TYR A 219 -21.32 9.46 -32.29
CA TYR A 219 -21.32 9.68 -33.73
C TYR A 219 -21.57 11.17 -34.04
N PRO A 220 -21.05 11.70 -35.17
CA PRO A 220 -21.10 13.14 -35.47
C PRO A 220 -22.50 13.78 -35.47
N THR A 221 -23.55 13.00 -35.71
CA THR A 221 -24.94 13.46 -35.78
C THR A 221 -25.68 13.42 -34.44
N GLU A 222 -25.05 12.92 -33.39
CA GLU A 222 -25.69 12.75 -32.09
C GLU A 222 -25.45 13.94 -31.16
N ARG A 223 -26.46 14.28 -30.35
CA ARG A 223 -26.34 15.27 -29.28
C ARG A 223 -26.67 14.63 -27.94
N TRP A 224 -25.69 14.60 -27.04
CA TRP A 224 -25.81 13.99 -25.72
C TRP A 224 -25.57 15.04 -24.63
N ALA A 225 -26.24 14.88 -23.48
CA ALA A 225 -26.06 15.75 -22.32
C ALA A 225 -24.70 15.56 -21.62
N ALA A 226 -24.04 14.42 -21.85
CA ALA A 226 -22.75 14.06 -21.29
C ALA A 226 -22.08 12.98 -22.17
N THR A 227 -20.77 12.80 -21.99
CA THR A 227 -19.95 11.84 -22.72
C THR A 227 -20.37 10.41 -22.43
N LEU A 228 -20.61 9.59 -23.46
CA LEU A 228 -21.04 8.20 -23.28
C LEU A 228 -19.96 7.38 -22.58
N PHE A 229 -20.37 6.64 -21.55
CA PHE A 229 -19.41 6.00 -20.65
C PHE A 229 -19.88 4.61 -20.22
N LYS A 230 -18.95 3.65 -20.20
CA LYS A 230 -19.15 2.33 -19.61
C LYS A 230 -18.28 2.22 -18.36
N LEU A 231 -18.92 2.15 -17.19
CA LEU A 231 -18.23 1.88 -15.94
C LEU A 231 -17.57 0.50 -15.98
N THR A 232 -16.31 0.43 -15.57
CA THR A 232 -15.59 -0.84 -15.41
C THR A 232 -15.26 -1.12 -13.93
N ASP A 233 -15.12 -0.06 -13.13
CA ASP A 233 -14.95 -0.13 -11.69
C ASP A 233 -15.53 1.14 -11.05
N TYR A 234 -16.12 1.01 -9.86
CA TYR A 234 -16.50 2.17 -9.06
C TYR A 234 -16.69 1.79 -7.59
N LYS A 235 -16.49 2.77 -6.70
CA LYS A 235 -16.68 2.64 -5.25
C LYS A 235 -17.22 3.93 -4.67
N VAL A 236 -18.11 3.82 -3.70
CA VAL A 236 -18.56 4.99 -2.92
C VAL A 236 -17.37 5.51 -2.12
N VAL A 237 -17.18 6.82 -2.17
CA VAL A 237 -16.20 7.51 -1.35
C VAL A 237 -16.96 8.10 -0.17
N ASN A 238 -16.72 7.58 1.02
CA ASN A 238 -17.25 8.20 2.24
C ASN A 238 -16.51 9.51 2.46
N THR A 239 -17.08 10.62 2.01
CA THR A 239 -16.65 11.94 2.43
C THR A 239 -17.17 12.18 3.84
N VAL A 240 -16.31 11.94 4.84
CA VAL A 240 -16.43 12.65 6.12
C VAL A 240 -16.10 14.11 5.81
N LYS A 241 -17.10 14.89 5.40
CA LYS A 241 -16.97 16.34 5.39
C LYS A 241 -17.30 16.82 6.80
N LYS A 242 -16.28 17.35 7.46
CA LYS A 242 -16.39 18.23 8.63
C LYS A 242 -17.31 19.40 8.32
#